data_AF-A0A511HDK3-F1
#
_entry.id   AF-A0A511HDK3-F1
#
_cell.length_a   1.000
_cell.length_b   1.000
_cell.length_c   1.000
_cell.angle_alpha   90.00
_cell.angle_beta   90.00
_cell.angle_gamma   90.00
#
_symmetry.space_group_name_H-M   'P 1'
#
loop_
_entity.id
_entity.type
_entity.pdbx_description
1 polymer ?
#
loop_
_entity_poly.entity_id
_entity_poly.type
_entity_poly.pdbx_seq_one_letter_code
_entity_poly.pdbx_strand_id
1 'polypeptide(L)'
;MRHEDLITRSPTAEAVARETQQLPTPSDEAQEALRQTLDAAARPPTPAPWPALLQEARGKMDSRYAEPATSHRGGFTGTALVLAKRAFRLTFQPFINEVLRKQVEFNESILDALATLHDVQREQARAQAAWRKELERRLAKLEATGHVTAERHEPAPAGTPRRPPKRKR
;
A
#
# COMPACT_ATOMS: atom_id res chain seq x y z
N MET A 1 -13.97 -26.07 -21.76
CA MET A 1 -14.34 -26.20 -20.34
C MET A 1 -14.99 -24.90 -19.91
N ARG A 2 -15.72 -24.85 -18.78
CA ARG A 2 -16.18 -23.56 -18.26
C ARG A 2 -14.99 -22.91 -17.54
N HIS A 3 -14.91 -21.58 -17.57
CA HIS A 3 -13.88 -20.80 -16.85
C HIS A 3 -13.84 -21.11 -15.35
N GLU A 4 -14.96 -21.58 -14.80
CA GLU A 4 -15.14 -22.05 -13.43
C GLU A 4 -14.29 -23.30 -13.12
N ASP A 5 -13.97 -24.13 -14.11
CA ASP A 5 -13.16 -25.35 -13.95
C ASP A 5 -11.67 -25.03 -13.72
N LEU A 6 -11.18 -23.91 -14.27
CA LEU A 6 -9.80 -23.42 -14.10
C LEU A 6 -9.55 -22.79 -12.72
N ILE A 7 -10.62 -22.44 -11.98
CA ILE A 7 -10.57 -21.83 -10.64
C ILE A 7 -10.66 -22.91 -9.54
N THR A 8 -10.38 -24.17 -9.88
CA THR A 8 -10.33 -25.27 -8.90
C THR A 8 -8.90 -25.54 -8.41
N ARG A 9 -8.76 -26.28 -7.29
CA ARG A 9 -7.56 -26.35 -6.43
C ARG A 9 -6.28 -26.97 -7.06
N SER A 10 -6.34 -27.55 -8.27
CA SER A 10 -5.19 -28.23 -8.89
C SER A 10 -5.24 -28.18 -10.43
N PRO A 11 -5.09 -27.01 -11.07
CA PRO A 11 -5.00 -26.95 -12.53
C PRO A 11 -3.68 -27.58 -12.99
N THR A 12 -3.73 -28.53 -13.93
CA THR A 12 -2.53 -29.09 -14.56
C THR A 12 -1.94 -28.09 -15.56
N ALA A 13 -0.60 -28.04 -15.66
CA ALA A 13 0.11 -27.10 -16.55
C ALA A 13 -0.35 -27.22 -18.01
N GLU A 14 -0.68 -28.43 -18.45
CA GLU A 14 -1.21 -28.71 -19.80
C GLU A 14 -2.61 -28.13 -20.03
N ALA A 15 -3.48 -28.15 -19.01
CA ALA A 15 -4.82 -27.58 -19.10
C ALA A 15 -4.76 -26.04 -19.20
N VAL A 16 -3.88 -25.42 -18.41
CA VAL A 16 -3.63 -23.98 -18.48
C VAL A 16 -3.06 -23.59 -19.84
N ALA A 17 -2.06 -24.32 -20.35
CA ALA A 17 -1.45 -24.04 -21.65
C ALA A 17 -2.46 -24.13 -22.80
N ARG A 18 -3.35 -25.12 -22.78
CA ARG A 18 -4.38 -25.34 -23.81
C ARG A 18 -5.45 -24.24 -23.82
N GLU A 19 -5.84 -23.74 -22.65
CA GLU A 19 -6.77 -22.62 -22.52
C GLU A 19 -6.10 -21.29 -22.89
N THR A 20 -4.82 -21.12 -22.55
CA THR A 20 -4.05 -19.92 -22.94
C THR A 20 -3.91 -19.81 -24.47
N GLN A 21 -3.80 -20.94 -25.19
CA GLN A 21 -3.79 -20.97 -26.66
C GLN A 21 -5.13 -20.58 -27.31
N GLN A 22 -6.24 -20.67 -26.58
CA GLN A 22 -7.56 -20.28 -27.06
C GLN A 22 -7.86 -18.79 -26.83
N LEU A 23 -7.01 -18.10 -26.08
CA LEU A 23 -7.17 -16.67 -25.84
C LEU A 23 -6.87 -15.87 -27.12
N PRO A 24 -7.68 -14.84 -27.41
CA PRO A 24 -7.40 -13.95 -28.52
C PRO A 24 -6.07 -13.23 -28.30
N THR A 25 -5.31 -13.04 -29.38
CA THR A 25 -4.07 -12.28 -29.34
C THR A 25 -4.37 -10.85 -28.86
N PRO A 26 -3.67 -10.34 -27.83
CA PRO A 26 -3.92 -9.00 -27.34
C PRO A 26 -3.61 -7.97 -28.42
N SER A 27 -4.42 -6.91 -28.52
CA SER A 27 -4.20 -5.81 -29.45
C SER A 27 -2.87 -5.10 -29.17
N ASP A 28 -2.29 -4.49 -30.20
CA ASP A 28 -1.02 -3.75 -30.07
C ASP A 28 -1.12 -2.63 -29.03
N GLU A 29 -2.27 -1.95 -28.94
CA GLU A 29 -2.54 -0.94 -27.90
C GLU A 29 -2.50 -1.53 -26.48
N ALA A 30 -3.04 -2.74 -26.28
CA ALA A 30 -3.02 -3.41 -24.98
C ALA A 30 -1.61 -3.87 -24.59
N GLN A 31 -0.82 -4.32 -25.58
CA GLN A 31 0.58 -4.69 -25.37
C GLN A 31 1.44 -3.47 -25.03
N GLU A 32 1.23 -2.35 -25.71
CA GLU A 32 1.95 -1.10 -25.46
C GLU A 32 1.59 -0.50 -24.10
N ALA A 33 0.29 -0.50 -23.73
CA ALA A 33 -0.15 -0.11 -22.40
C ALA A 33 0.47 -0.98 -21.29
N LEU A 34 0.59 -2.29 -21.52
CA LEU A 34 1.24 -3.20 -20.57
C LEU A 34 2.74 -2.90 -20.45
N ARG A 35 3.45 -2.68 -21.56
CA ARG A 35 4.87 -2.27 -21.55
C ARG A 35 5.08 -1.01 -20.74
N GLN A 36 4.29 0.04 -21.01
CA GLN A 36 4.38 1.31 -20.28
C GLN A 36 4.13 1.13 -18.79
N THR A 37 3.20 0.25 -18.41
CA THR A 37 2.92 -0.07 -17.01
C THR A 37 4.11 -0.77 -16.34
N LEU A 38 4.73 -1.72 -17.03
CA LEU A 38 5.90 -2.45 -16.54
C LEU A 38 7.12 -1.53 -16.42
N ASP A 39 7.36 -0.67 -17.40
CA ASP A 39 8.46 0.32 -17.37
C ASP A 39 8.27 1.34 -16.24
N ALA A 40 7.04 1.77 -16.00
CA ALA A 40 6.72 2.63 -14.86
C ALA A 40 6.96 1.93 -13.52
N ALA A 41 6.67 0.63 -13.42
CA ALA A 41 6.92 -0.19 -12.23
C ALA A 41 8.40 -0.54 -12.03
N ALA A 42 9.19 -0.62 -13.11
CA ALA A 42 10.61 -0.92 -13.06
C ALA A 42 11.50 0.28 -12.69
N ARG A 43 10.93 1.50 -12.68
CA ARG A 43 11.68 2.70 -12.30
C ARG A 43 12.11 2.59 -10.82
N PRO A 44 13.41 2.71 -10.50
CA PRO A 44 13.88 2.56 -9.14
C PRO A 44 13.18 3.58 -8.22
N PRO A 45 12.77 3.17 -7.00
CA PRO A 45 12.18 4.10 -6.05
C PRO A 45 13.17 5.22 -5.82
N THR A 46 12.75 6.44 -6.15
CA THR A 46 13.54 7.64 -5.83
C THR A 46 13.67 7.68 -4.31
N PRO A 47 14.85 7.88 -3.72
CA PRO A 47 15.01 7.87 -2.27
C PRO A 47 14.07 8.92 -1.67
N ALA A 48 12.97 8.44 -1.08
CA ALA A 48 12.00 9.30 -0.48
C ALA A 48 12.65 9.92 0.77
N PRO A 49 12.43 11.22 1.04
CA PRO A 49 12.81 11.77 2.32
C PRO A 49 12.09 11.00 3.42
N TRP A 50 12.80 10.74 4.52
CA TRP A 50 12.29 9.93 5.62
C TRP A 50 10.94 10.44 6.14
N PRO A 51 10.03 9.53 6.54
CA PRO A 51 8.76 9.91 7.14
C PRO A 51 8.96 10.90 8.31
N ALA A 52 8.09 11.91 8.40
CA ALA A 52 8.16 12.92 9.47
C ALA A 52 8.18 12.28 10.88
N LEU A 53 7.44 11.19 11.07
CA LEU A 53 7.38 10.45 12.33
C LEU A 53 8.73 9.83 12.74
N LEU A 54 9.65 9.61 11.79
CA LEU A 54 10.99 9.04 12.06
C LEU A 54 12.09 10.10 12.15
N GLN A 55 11.80 11.39 11.90
CA GLN A 55 12.85 12.43 11.91
C GLN A 55 13.51 12.61 13.28
N GLU A 56 12.73 12.61 14.36
CA GLU A 56 13.27 12.74 15.71
C GLU A 56 14.10 11.50 16.10
N ALA A 57 13.61 10.31 15.76
CA ALA A 57 14.32 9.06 16.00
C ALA A 57 15.63 8.99 15.21
N ARG A 58 15.64 9.48 13.97
CA ARG A 58 16.84 9.63 13.14
C ARG A 58 17.87 10.55 13.80
N GLY A 59 17.44 11.67 14.37
CA GLY A 59 18.32 12.58 15.11
C GLY A 59 18.96 11.94 16.35
N LYS A 60 18.33 10.90 16.91
CA LYS A 60 18.78 10.17 18.10
C LYS A 60 19.41 8.80 17.79
N MET A 61 19.51 8.44 16.51
CA MET A 61 19.99 7.13 16.07
C MET A 61 21.42 6.85 16.54
N ASP A 62 22.27 7.89 16.52
CA ASP A 62 23.66 7.82 16.93
C ASP A 62 23.84 8.22 18.40
N SER A 63 23.79 7.22 19.28
CA SER A 63 23.99 7.41 20.72
C SER A 63 25.45 7.76 21.11
N ARG A 64 26.41 7.67 20.18
CA ARG A 64 27.83 8.00 20.44
C ARG A 64 28.04 9.50 20.63
N TYR A 65 27.11 10.32 20.16
CA TYR A 65 27.13 11.78 20.29
C TYR A 65 25.88 12.23 21.06
N ALA A 66 25.97 12.23 22.39
CA ALA A 66 24.92 12.81 23.21
C ALA A 66 25.17 14.31 23.38
N GLU A 67 24.09 15.03 23.62
CA GLU A 67 24.08 16.47 23.90
C GLU A 67 25.14 16.88 24.96
N PRO A 68 25.68 18.11 24.86
CA PRO A 68 26.65 18.61 25.82
C PRO A 68 26.15 18.44 27.26
N ALA A 69 27.02 17.93 28.13
CA ALA A 69 26.69 17.77 29.53
C ALA A 69 26.33 19.13 30.16
N THR A 70 25.08 19.30 30.55
CA THR A 70 24.60 20.47 31.31
C THR A 70 24.41 20.11 32.78
N SER A 71 24.49 21.11 33.65
CA SER A 71 24.17 20.98 35.08
C SER A 71 23.14 22.04 35.45
N HIS A 72 22.05 21.60 36.08
CA HIS A 72 21.06 22.50 36.68
C HIS A 72 21.46 22.96 38.10
N ARG A 73 22.50 22.34 38.69
CA ARG A 73 23.04 22.77 39.98
C ARG A 73 23.93 24.00 39.75
N GLY A 74 23.57 25.13 40.35
CA GLY A 74 24.32 26.37 40.26
C GLY A 74 25.64 26.34 41.04
N GLY A 75 26.59 27.19 40.65
CA GLY A 75 27.88 27.37 41.32
C GLY A 75 28.95 26.34 40.93
N PHE A 76 30.06 26.35 41.67
CA PHE A 76 31.28 25.58 41.36
C PHE A 76 31.06 24.06 41.29
N THR A 77 30.11 23.53 42.06
CA THR A 77 29.79 22.09 42.06
C THR A 77 29.14 21.64 40.75
N GLY A 78 28.35 22.51 40.11
CA GLY A 78 27.78 22.26 38.79
C GLY A 78 28.84 22.23 37.69
N THR A 79 29.79 23.18 37.71
CA THR A 79 30.89 23.24 36.75
C THR A 79 31.83 22.04 36.89
N ALA A 80 32.19 21.67 38.12
CA ALA A 80 33.02 20.50 38.37
C ALA A 80 32.37 19.20 37.85
N LEU A 81 31.06 19.05 38.02
CA LEU A 81 30.32 17.89 37.51
C LEU A 81 30.31 17.85 35.97
N VAL A 82 30.12 18.99 35.30
CA VAL A 82 30.18 19.07 33.83
C VAL A 82 31.57 18.72 33.32
N LEU A 83 32.63 19.23 33.96
CA LEU A 83 34.01 18.92 33.59
C LEU A 83 34.33 17.43 33.80
N ALA A 84 33.89 16.84 34.92
CA ALA A 84 34.05 15.41 35.17
C ALA A 84 33.33 14.56 34.11
N LYS A 85 32.07 14.89 33.76
CA LYS A 85 31.33 14.20 32.69
C LYS A 85 32.04 14.32 31.33
N ARG A 86 32.59 15.49 31.00
CA ARG A 86 33.35 15.72 29.77
C ARG A 86 34.66 14.90 29.76
N ALA A 87 35.41 14.94 30.85
CA ALA A 87 36.66 14.20 30.98
C ALA A 87 36.44 12.69 30.89
N PHE A 88 35.44 12.15 31.59
CA PHE A 88 35.03 10.76 31.46
C PHE A 88 34.71 10.41 30.01
N ARG A 89 33.88 11.23 29.34
CA ARG A 89 33.50 10.96 27.96
C ARG A 89 34.71 10.95 27.02
N LEU A 90 35.62 11.90 27.15
CA LEU A 90 36.83 11.95 26.33
C LEU A 90 37.72 10.72 26.55
N THR A 91 37.97 10.35 27.80
CA THR A 91 38.84 9.21 28.15
C THR A 91 38.26 7.87 27.67
N PHE A 92 36.94 7.68 27.82
CA PHE A 92 36.27 6.43 27.48
C PHE A 92 35.63 6.42 26.08
N GLN A 93 35.75 7.50 25.29
CA GLN A 93 35.13 7.59 23.96
C GLN A 93 35.45 6.40 23.05
N PRO A 94 36.69 5.84 23.00
CA PRO A 94 36.98 4.66 22.17
C PRO A 94 36.16 3.43 22.59
N PHE A 95 36.02 3.19 23.89
CA PHE A 95 35.20 2.09 24.42
C PHE A 95 33.71 2.34 24.18
N ILE A 96 33.23 3.57 24.40
CA ILE A 96 31.86 3.98 24.11
C ILE A 96 31.53 3.75 22.63
N ASN A 97 32.43 4.13 21.72
CA ASN A 97 32.26 3.94 20.29
C ASN A 97 32.15 2.46 19.93
N GLU A 98 32.98 1.61 20.54
CA GLU A 98 33.00 0.18 20.24
C GLU A 98 31.75 -0.54 20.80
N VAL A 99 31.37 -0.25 22.04
CA VAL A 99 30.18 -0.83 22.68
C VAL A 99 28.90 -0.37 21.97
N LEU A 100 28.81 0.90 21.63
CA LEU A 100 27.62 1.45 20.96
C LEU A 100 27.61 1.18 19.45
N ARG A 101 28.72 0.74 18.83
CA ARG A 101 28.79 0.46 17.39
C ARG A 101 27.64 -0.45 16.95
N LYS A 102 27.44 -1.56 17.64
CA LYS A 102 26.37 -2.51 17.33
C LYS A 102 24.97 -1.96 17.60
N GLN A 103 24.84 -1.09 18.59
CA GLN A 103 23.56 -0.41 18.85
C GLN A 103 23.23 0.61 17.76
N VAL A 104 24.22 1.36 17.26
CA VAL A 104 24.02 2.31 16.17
C VAL A 104 23.67 1.58 14.87
N GLU A 105 24.41 0.52 14.52
CA GLU A 105 24.09 -0.35 13.37
C GLU A 105 22.66 -0.92 13.47
N PHE A 106 22.25 -1.35 14.66
CA PHE A 106 20.90 -1.84 14.91
C PHE A 106 19.83 -0.74 14.78
N ASN A 107 20.06 0.43 15.37
CA ASN A 107 19.14 1.55 15.25
C ASN A 107 18.96 1.98 13.79
N GLU A 108 20.05 2.03 13.02
CA GLU A 108 20.03 2.34 11.59
C GLU A 108 19.19 1.33 10.81
N SER A 109 19.48 0.03 10.97
CA SER A 109 18.72 -1.03 10.28
C SER A 109 17.23 -1.07 10.64
N ILE A 110 16.86 -0.82 11.90
CA ILE A 110 15.44 -0.73 12.29
C ILE A 110 14.77 0.47 11.65
N LEU A 111 15.40 1.63 11.69
CA LEU A 111 14.79 2.83 11.16
C LEU A 111 14.66 2.77 9.63
N ASP A 112 15.62 2.18 8.93
CA ASP A 112 15.53 1.87 7.51
C ASP A 112 14.39 0.88 7.22
N ALA A 113 14.25 -0.16 8.03
CA ALA A 113 13.14 -1.11 7.90
C ALA A 113 11.78 -0.44 8.11
N LEU A 114 11.67 0.47 9.08
CA LEU A 114 10.44 1.23 9.34
C LEU A 114 10.11 2.21 8.22
N ALA A 115 11.12 2.89 7.66
CA ALA A 115 10.94 3.76 6.51
C ALA A 115 10.43 2.96 5.30
N THR A 116 11.06 1.81 5.03
CA THR A 116 10.64 0.89 3.95
C THR A 116 9.21 0.40 4.16
N LEU A 117 8.87 -0.03 5.37
CA LEU A 117 7.52 -0.49 5.71
C LEU A 117 6.47 0.60 5.50
N HIS A 118 6.79 1.83 5.90
CA HIS A 118 5.91 2.98 5.71
C HIS A 118 5.65 3.25 4.22
N ASP A 119 6.68 3.15 3.37
CA ASP A 119 6.52 3.35 1.93
C ASP A 119 5.66 2.25 1.31
N VAL A 120 5.89 0.98 1.67
CA VAL A 120 5.04 -0.13 1.23
C VAL A 120 3.58 0.07 1.67
N GLN A 121 3.34 0.48 2.92
CA GLN A 121 1.98 0.77 3.40
C GLN A 121 1.31 1.89 2.60
N ARG A 122 2.07 2.94 2.26
CA ARG A 122 1.56 4.06 1.48
C ARG A 122 1.20 3.64 0.06
N GLU A 123 2.02 2.80 -0.57
CA GLU A 123 1.75 2.24 -1.89
C GLU A 123 0.54 1.30 -1.87
N GLN A 124 0.45 0.42 -0.87
CA GLN A 124 -0.71 -0.46 -0.69
C GLN A 124 -2.00 0.33 -0.50
N ALA A 125 -1.97 1.39 0.31
CA ALA A 125 -3.14 2.26 0.51
C ALA A 125 -3.59 2.93 -0.80
N ARG A 126 -2.63 3.38 -1.63
CA ARG A 126 -2.92 3.95 -2.96
C ARG A 126 -3.51 2.90 -3.91
N ALA A 127 -2.92 1.71 -3.95
CA ALA A 127 -3.39 0.60 -4.77
C ALA A 127 -4.81 0.17 -4.38
N GLN A 128 -5.08 0.03 -3.07
CA GLN A 128 -6.41 -0.27 -2.54
C GLN A 128 -7.44 0.80 -2.90
N ALA A 129 -7.07 2.09 -2.82
CA ALA A 129 -7.96 3.18 -3.20
C ALA A 129 -8.28 3.17 -4.71
N ALA A 130 -7.28 2.90 -5.56
CA ALA A 130 -7.49 2.76 -7.00
C ALA A 130 -8.38 1.56 -7.33
N TRP A 131 -8.15 0.42 -6.67
CA TRP A 131 -8.95 -0.79 -6.81
C TRP A 131 -10.41 -0.57 -6.41
N ARG A 132 -10.67 0.12 -5.29
CA ARG A 132 -12.03 0.48 -4.85
C ARG A 132 -12.76 1.32 -5.89
N LYS A 133 -12.11 2.34 -6.46
CA LYS A 133 -12.69 3.17 -7.52
C LYS A 133 -13.01 2.35 -8.78
N GLU A 134 -12.15 1.41 -9.14
CA GLU A 134 -12.40 0.53 -10.29
C GLU A 134 -13.58 -0.41 -10.04
N LEU A 135 -13.69 -0.98 -8.83
CA LEU A 135 -14.85 -1.78 -8.44
C LEU A 135 -16.15 -0.98 -8.49
N GLU A 136 -16.16 0.25 -7.97
CA GLU A 136 -17.32 1.14 -8.02
C GLU A 136 -17.74 1.44 -9.47
N ARG A 137 -16.78 1.71 -10.36
CA ARG A 137 -17.06 1.92 -11.79
C ARG A 137 -17.65 0.69 -12.46
N ARG A 138 -17.10 -0.50 -12.18
CA ARG A 138 -17.62 -1.76 -12.72
C ARG A 138 -19.03 -2.05 -12.22
N LEU A 139 -19.28 -1.82 -10.93
CA LEU A 139 -20.60 -1.95 -10.33
C LEU A 139 -21.60 -1.02 -11.00
N ALA A 140 -21.28 0.27 -11.14
CA ALA A 140 -22.15 1.24 -11.82
C ALA A 140 -22.45 0.85 -13.28
N LYS A 141 -21.46 0.31 -14.01
CA LYS A 141 -21.67 -0.19 -15.38
C LYS A 141 -22.62 -1.39 -15.42
N LEU A 142 -22.51 -2.31 -14.46
CA LEU A 142 -23.40 -3.47 -14.36
C LEU A 142 -24.81 -3.05 -13.96
N GLU A 143 -24.97 -2.13 -13.02
CA GLU A 143 -26.27 -1.56 -12.64
C GLU A 143 -26.94 -0.87 -13.82
N ALA A 144 -26.21 -0.05 -14.59
CA ALA A 144 -26.73 0.59 -15.80
C ALA A 144 -27.16 -0.43 -16.86
N THR A 145 -26.39 -1.51 -17.05
CA THR A 145 -26.72 -2.56 -18.03
C THR A 145 -27.91 -3.42 -17.56
N GLY A 146 -28.00 -3.71 -16.26
CA GLY A 146 -29.13 -4.40 -15.64
C GLY A 146 -30.43 -3.60 -15.72
N HIS A 147 -30.35 -2.27 -15.56
CA HIS A 147 -31.51 -1.38 -15.69
C HIS A 147 -32.06 -1.32 -17.12
N VAL A 148 -31.18 -1.25 -18.13
CA VAL A 148 -31.55 -1.32 -19.55
C VAL A 148 -32.19 -2.67 -19.94
N THR A 149 -31.82 -3.75 -19.24
CA THR A 149 -32.40 -5.08 -19.48
C THR A 149 -33.77 -5.22 -18.82
N ALA A 150 -34.00 -4.56 -17.68
CA ALA A 150 -35.29 -4.54 -16.98
C ALA A 150 -36.35 -3.69 -17.72
N GLU A 151 -35.96 -2.56 -18.34
CA GLU A 151 -36.89 -1.75 -19.15
C GLU A 151 -37.29 -2.43 -20.47
N ARG A 152 -36.49 -3.37 -21.00
CA ARG A 152 -36.87 -4.19 -22.17
C ARG A 152 -37.88 -5.30 -21.87
N HIS A 153 -38.22 -5.52 -20.60
CA HIS A 153 -39.21 -6.52 -20.18
C HIS A 153 -40.46 -5.83 -19.62
N GLU A 154 -40.98 -4.83 -20.33
CA GLU A 154 -42.33 -4.32 -20.10
C GLU A 154 -43.34 -5.38 -20.58
N PRO A 155 -44.19 -5.96 -19.71
CA PRO A 155 -45.20 -6.94 -20.13
C PRO A 155 -46.31 -6.24 -20.91
N ALA A 156 -46.67 -6.83 -22.06
CA ALA A 156 -47.73 -6.37 -22.95
C ALA A 156 -49.03 -5.99 -22.21
N PRO A 157 -49.75 -4.93 -22.64
CA PRO A 157 -50.89 -4.40 -21.91
C PRO A 157 -52.02 -5.44 -21.80
N ALA A 158 -52.37 -5.75 -20.54
CA ALA A 158 -53.47 -6.63 -20.18
C ALA A 158 -54.80 -6.11 -20.76
N GLY A 159 -55.49 -7.00 -21.48
CA GLY A 159 -56.75 -6.72 -22.16
C GLY A 159 -57.84 -6.15 -21.26
N THR A 160 -58.56 -5.19 -21.82
CA THR A 160 -59.72 -4.47 -21.29
C THR A 160 -60.81 -5.43 -20.77
N PRO A 161 -61.37 -5.23 -19.56
CA PRO A 161 -62.46 -6.07 -19.07
C PRO A 161 -63.76 -5.79 -19.82
N ARG A 162 -64.31 -6.84 -20.45
CA ARG A 162 -65.57 -6.85 -21.21
C ARG A 162 -66.76 -6.69 -20.25
N ARG A 163 -67.48 -5.58 -20.38
CA ARG A 163 -68.67 -5.20 -19.60
C ARG A 163 -69.83 -6.20 -19.82
N PRO A 164 -70.52 -6.72 -18.79
CA PRO A 164 -71.63 -7.64 -18.99
C PRO A 164 -72.93 -6.91 -19.41
N PRO A 165 -73.83 -7.56 -20.18
CA PRO A 165 -75.04 -6.93 -20.69
C PRO A 165 -76.11 -6.75 -19.61
N LYS A 166 -76.75 -5.57 -19.62
CA LYS A 166 -77.95 -5.26 -18.82
C LYS A 166 -79.10 -6.19 -19.21
N ARG A 167 -79.56 -7.01 -18.27
CA ARG A 167 -80.82 -7.74 -18.39
C ARG A 167 -81.98 -6.78 -18.05
N LYS A 168 -82.92 -6.63 -18.99
CA LYS A 168 -84.18 -5.90 -18.79
C LYS A 168 -85.24 -6.86 -18.22
N ARG A 169 -86.06 -6.30 -17.32
CA ARG A 169 -87.32 -6.76 -16.74
C ARG A 169 -87.22 -7.80 -15.63
#